data_AF-A0A7X4B599-F1
#
_entry.id   AF-A0A7X4B599-F1
#
_cell.length_a   1.000
_cell.length_b   1.000
_cell.length_c   1.000
_cell.angle_alpha   90.00
_cell.angle_beta   90.00
_cell.angle_gamma   90.00
#
_symmetry.space_group_name_H-M   'P 1'
#
loop_
_entity.id
_entity.type
_entity.pdbx_description
1 polymer ?
#
loop_
_entity_poly.entity_id
_entity_poly.type
_entity_poly.pdbx_seq_one_letter_code
_entity_poly.pdbx_strand_id
1 'polypeptide(L)'
;MYIKIFAVFCAVLTFGLCVSLSNAQIDSDKIVGIWLLDETTGDTAEDASENGYDGTIKQSDWVKGKVNGALDIKKGVQSLFHSAKAS
;
A
#
# COMPACT_ATOMS: atom_id res chain seq x y z
N MET A 1 47.70 8.55 3.81
CA MET A 1 46.87 8.29 2.61
C MET A 1 46.09 6.98 2.73
N TYR A 2 46.72 5.89 3.14
CA TYR A 2 46.09 4.56 3.28
C TYR A 2 44.95 4.45 4.31
N ILE A 3 45.06 5.09 5.48
CA ILE A 3 44.05 4.96 6.55
C ILE A 3 42.71 5.63 6.21
N LYS A 4 42.74 6.71 5.43
CA LYS A 4 41.53 7.39 4.94
C LYS A 4 40.83 6.56 3.86
N ILE A 5 41.59 5.95 2.96
CA ILE A 5 41.08 5.05 1.92
C ILE A 5 40.45 3.80 2.56
N PHE A 6 41.10 3.24 3.60
CA PHE A 6 40.57 2.11 4.35
C PHE A 6 39.27 2.47 5.10
N ALA A 7 39.22 3.63 5.76
CA ALA A 7 38.02 4.09 6.45
C ALA A 7 36.81 4.30 5.51
N VAL A 8 37.05 4.85 4.31
CA VAL A 8 36.01 5.02 3.29
C VAL A 8 35.53 3.67 2.76
N PHE A 9 36.43 2.72 2.53
CA PHE A 9 36.05 1.38 2.09
C PHE A 9 35.20 0.64 3.14
N CYS A 10 35.57 0.72 4.42
CA CYS A 10 34.76 0.17 5.51
C CYS A 10 33.38 0.84 5.59
N ALA A 11 33.29 2.16 5.43
CA ALA A 11 32.02 2.87 5.46
C ALA A 11 31.08 2.47 4.31
N VAL A 12 31.61 2.21 3.10
CA VAL A 12 30.81 1.76 1.95
C VAL A 12 30.33 0.31 2.14
N LEU A 13 31.18 -0.57 2.66
CA LEU A 13 30.81 -1.96 2.97
C LEU A 13 29.72 -2.06 4.05
N THR A 14 29.81 -1.27 5.12
CA THR A 14 28.82 -1.28 6.18
C THR A 14 27.49 -0.67 5.73
N PHE A 15 27.52 0.38 4.90
CA PHE A 15 26.30 0.95 4.33
C PHE A 15 25.60 -0.02 3.37
N GLY A 16 26.37 -0.74 2.53
CA GLY A 16 25.81 -1.75 1.61
C GLY A 16 25.20 -2.96 2.32
N LEU A 17 25.80 -3.41 3.43
CA LEU A 17 25.27 -4.53 4.22
C LEU A 17 23.99 -4.18 4.99
N CYS A 18 23.83 -2.94 5.44
CA CYS A 18 22.61 -2.50 6.13
C CYS A 18 21.37 -2.46 5.23
N VAL A 19 21.53 -2.25 3.92
CA VAL A 19 20.42 -2.20 2.96
C VAL A 19 19.78 -3.59 2.76
N SER A 20 20.53 -4.67 2.96
CA SER A 20 20.07 -6.05 2.72
C SER A 20 19.27 -6.68 3.86
N LEU A 21 19.17 -6.03 5.02
CA LEU A 21 18.49 -6.58 6.21
C LEU A 21 17.01 -6.21 6.30
N SER A 22 16.52 -5.32 5.44
CA SER A 22 15.10 -4.99 5.38
C SER A 22 14.37 -6.00 4.49
N ASN A 23 13.57 -6.88 5.09
CA ASN A 23 12.67 -7.78 4.37
C ASN A 23 11.22 -7.40 4.69
N ALA A 24 10.48 -6.95 3.68
CA ALA A 24 9.06 -6.58 3.78
C ALA A 24 8.19 -7.63 3.08
N GLN A 25 8.39 -8.91 3.40
CA GLN A 25 7.55 -10.00 2.89
C GLN A 25 6.14 -9.89 3.46
N ILE A 26 5.15 -9.93 2.58
CA ILE A 26 3.73 -9.98 2.94
C ILE A 26 3.34 -11.46 3.00
N ASP A 27 2.83 -11.89 4.15
CA ASP A 27 2.24 -13.22 4.33
C ASP A 27 0.81 -13.20 3.78
N SER A 28 0.60 -13.84 2.63
CA SER A 28 -0.71 -13.86 1.95
C SER A 28 -1.80 -14.48 2.82
N ASP A 29 -1.46 -15.43 3.69
CA ASP A 29 -2.42 -16.11 4.58
C ASP A 29 -2.89 -15.21 5.73
N LYS A 30 -2.22 -14.08 5.95
CA LYS A 30 -2.54 -13.09 6.99
C LYS A 30 -3.22 -11.85 6.44
N ILE A 31 -3.38 -11.75 5.13
CA ILE A 31 -4.08 -10.64 4.50
C ILE A 31 -5.57 -10.79 4.79
N VAL A 32 -6.17 -9.75 5.35
CA VAL A 32 -7.63 -9.69 5.57
C VAL A 32 -8.35 -9.17 4.32
N GLY A 33 -7.75 -8.21 3.61
CA GLY A 33 -8.34 -7.59 2.43
C GLY A 33 -7.31 -6.77 1.66
N ILE A 34 -7.51 -6.62 0.35
CA ILE A 34 -6.70 -5.75 -0.51
C ILE A 34 -7.66 -4.88 -1.32
N TRP A 35 -7.70 -3.58 -1.01
CA TRP A 35 -8.45 -2.60 -1.79
C TRP A 35 -7.47 -1.74 -2.60
N LEU A 36 -7.48 -1.89 -3.92
CA LEU A 36 -6.57 -1.17 -4.81
C LEU A 36 -7.04 0.26 -5.09
N LEU A 37 -8.35 0.53 -4.95
CA LEU A 37 -8.98 1.83 -5.14
C LEU A 37 -8.72 2.40 -6.55
N ASP A 38 -8.67 1.54 -7.56
CA ASP A 38 -8.39 1.87 -8.95
C ASP A 38 -9.60 1.71 -9.88
N GLU A 39 -10.77 1.48 -9.28
CA GLU A 39 -12.05 1.43 -9.93
C GLU A 39 -12.45 2.81 -10.49
N THR A 40 -13.39 2.80 -11.45
CA THR A 40 -13.79 4.01 -12.17
C THR A 40 -15.25 4.38 -11.98
N THR A 41 -16.07 3.47 -11.46
CA THR A 41 -17.53 3.65 -11.27
C THR A 41 -18.05 2.78 -10.13
N GLY A 42 -19.26 3.07 -9.65
CA GLY A 42 -19.94 2.30 -8.60
C GLY A 42 -19.60 2.77 -7.18
N ASP A 43 -20.20 2.12 -6.19
CA ASP A 43 -20.07 2.46 -4.76
C ASP A 43 -19.29 1.38 -3.98
N THR A 44 -18.58 0.51 -4.69
CA THR A 44 -17.85 -0.64 -4.13
C THR A 44 -16.37 -0.51 -4.43
N ALA A 45 -15.54 -0.66 -3.40
CA ALA A 45 -14.11 -0.96 -3.51
C ALA A 45 -13.96 -2.49 -3.43
N GLU A 46 -13.53 -3.12 -4.52
CA GLU A 46 -13.44 -4.57 -4.62
C GLU A 46 -12.25 -5.10 -3.79
N ASP A 47 -12.46 -6.21 -3.09
CA ASP A 47 -11.40 -6.89 -2.37
C ASP A 47 -10.64 -7.85 -3.29
N ALA A 48 -9.48 -7.40 -3.76
CA ALA A 48 -8.58 -8.17 -4.62
C ALA A 48 -7.88 -9.35 -3.90
N SER A 49 -8.08 -9.51 -2.59
CA SER A 49 -7.56 -10.68 -1.85
C SER A 49 -8.41 -11.94 -2.00
N GLU A 50 -9.56 -11.84 -2.67
CA GLU A 50 -10.56 -12.92 -2.83
C GLU A 50 -11.20 -13.37 -1.51
N ASN A 51 -10.96 -12.67 -0.40
CA ASN A 51 -11.54 -12.98 0.91
C ASN A 51 -12.97 -12.45 1.07
N GLY A 52 -13.51 -11.74 0.07
CA GLY A 52 -14.89 -11.28 0.03
C GLY A 52 -15.18 -10.12 0.98
N TYR A 53 -14.17 -9.31 1.31
CA TYR A 53 -14.31 -8.12 2.16
C TYR A 53 -14.53 -6.85 1.33
N ASP A 54 -15.47 -6.87 0.38
CA ASP A 54 -15.77 -5.69 -0.42
C ASP A 54 -16.15 -4.48 0.45
N GLY A 55 -15.57 -3.34 0.12
CA GLY A 55 -15.77 -2.10 0.84
C GLY A 55 -16.88 -1.26 0.22
N THR A 56 -17.81 -0.75 1.03
CA THR A 56 -18.78 0.25 0.54
C THR A 56 -18.23 1.66 0.67
N ILE A 57 -18.19 2.38 -0.45
CA ILE A 57 -17.77 3.77 -0.52
C ILE A 57 -18.94 4.67 -0.16
N LYS A 58 -18.67 5.65 0.71
CA LYS A 58 -19.62 6.69 1.07
C LYS A 58 -18.97 8.05 0.89
N GLN A 59 -19.71 8.97 0.28
CA GLN A 59 -19.33 10.40 0.19
C GLN A 59 -17.93 10.64 -0.43
N SER A 60 -17.53 9.80 -1.36
CA SER A 60 -16.26 9.88 -2.10
C SER A 60 -16.56 9.61 -3.57
N ASP A 61 -15.77 10.18 -4.48
CA ASP A 61 -16.01 10.05 -5.93
C ASP A 61 -14.84 9.31 -6.59
N TRP A 62 -15.14 8.47 -7.57
CA TRP A 62 -14.13 7.93 -8.46
C TRP A 62 -13.64 8.99 -9.44
N VAL A 63 -12.33 9.15 -9.55
CA VAL A 63 -11.68 10.06 -10.47
C VAL A 63 -10.66 9.32 -11.32
N LYS A 64 -10.19 9.98 -12.39
CA LYS A 64 -9.10 9.44 -13.19
C LYS A 64 -7.80 9.48 -12.37
N GLY A 65 -7.24 8.31 -12.07
CA GLY A 65 -5.96 8.16 -11.40
C GLY A 65 -4.78 8.43 -12.34
N LYS A 66 -3.56 8.42 -11.78
CA LYS A 66 -2.33 8.45 -12.58
C LYS A 66 -2.17 7.18 -13.42
N VAL A 67 -2.60 6.05 -12.85
CA VAL A 67 -2.78 4.75 -13.49
C VAL A 67 -4.18 4.30 -13.10
N ASN A 68 -5.00 3.83 -14.06
CA ASN A 68 -6.40 3.44 -13.85
C ASN A 68 -7.25 4.54 -13.16
N GLY A 69 -8.20 4.14 -12.32
CA GLY A 69 -9.00 5.04 -11.48
C GLY A 69 -8.27 5.42 -10.17
N ALA A 70 -8.92 6.27 -9.39
CA ALA A 70 -8.52 6.63 -8.04
C ALA A 70 -9.74 7.08 -7.24
N LEU A 71 -9.73 6.85 -5.93
CA LEU A 71 -10.76 7.38 -5.04
C LEU A 71 -10.38 8.78 -4.53
N ASP A 72 -11.23 9.78 -4.82
CA ASP A 72 -11.09 11.13 -4.25
C ASP A 72 -11.74 11.20 -2.86
N ILE A 73 -10.89 11.23 -1.83
CA ILE A 73 -11.29 11.30 -0.42
C ILE A 73 -11.51 12.76 -0.03
N LYS A 74 -12.79 13.12 0.15
CA LYS A 74 -13.19 14.48 0.54
C LYS A 74 -12.87 14.75 2.03
N LYS A 75 -12.38 15.96 2.31
CA LYS A 75 -11.99 16.39 3.67
C LYS A 75 -13.19 16.38 4.63
N GLY A 76 -13.02 15.79 5.82
CA GLY A 76 -14.05 15.74 6.86
C GLY A 76 -15.03 14.56 6.74
N VAL A 77 -14.83 13.68 5.76
CA VAL A 77 -15.58 12.44 5.61
C VAL A 77 -14.78 11.31 6.28
N GLN A 78 -15.41 10.57 7.18
CA GLN A 78 -14.91 9.27 7.66
C GLN A 78 -15.15 8.24 6.54
N SER A 79 -14.43 8.38 5.43
CA SER A 79 -14.28 7.29 4.47
C SER A 79 -13.00 6.59 4.92
N LEU A 80 -13.03 5.34 5.32
CA LEU A 80 -13.55 4.23 4.57
C LEU A 80 -13.99 3.11 5.53
N PHE A 81 -14.98 2.34 5.10
CA PHE A 81 -15.40 1.06 5.67
C PHE A 81 -16.16 1.14 7.02
N HIS A 82 -17.49 1.34 6.95
CA HIS A 82 -18.37 1.16 8.12
C HIS A 82 -18.56 -0.31 8.52
N SER A 83 -18.20 -1.25 7.65
CA SER A 83 -18.04 -2.68 7.92
C SER A 83 -17.64 -3.29 6.58
N ALA A 84 -16.42 -3.81 6.43
CA ALA A 84 -16.19 -4.78 5.36
C ALA A 84 -17.05 -6.00 5.72
N LYS A 85 -18.10 -6.25 4.94
CA LYS A 85 -19.00 -7.36 5.21
C LYS A 85 -18.42 -8.56 4.47
N ALA A 86 -17.90 -9.53 5.22
CA ALA A 86 -17.60 -10.85 4.65
C ALA A 86 -18.89 -11.39 4.02
N SER A 87 -18.82 -11.69 2.73
CA SER A 87 -19.90 -12.38 2.02
C SER A 87 -20.11 -13.81 2.52
#